data_AF-A0A1I4F0Q2-F1
#
_entry.id   AF-A0A1I4F0Q2-F1
#
_cell.length_a   1.000
_cell.length_b   1.000
_cell.length_c   1.000
_cell.angle_alpha   90.00
_cell.angle_beta   90.00
_cell.angle_gamma   90.00
#
_symmetry.space_group_name_H-M   'P 1'
#
loop_
_entity.id
_entity.type
_entity.pdbx_description
1 polymer ?
#
loop_
_entity_poly.entity_id
_entity_poly.type
_entity_poly.pdbx_seq_one_letter_code
_entity_poly.pdbx_strand_id
1 'polypeptide(L)'
;MANLTMQQKKEWAKQLILRDNLTQKEAAEKVQVSAVTMNKWYKDGEWEKLKQSMLITREAQLSRLYMQLDELNAAIMTRPEGERFANSKEIDAIAKYTSSIRSLESEANIADVYEVSKRVLNYVRIYHADKAIELAAIFDDFIKDLLKR
;
A
#
# COMPACT_ATOMS: atom_id res chain seq x y z
N MET A 1 -21.98 14.47 10.26
CA MET A 1 -20.56 14.37 9.88
C MET A 1 -20.22 15.61 9.08
N ALA A 2 -19.11 16.30 9.36
CA ALA A 2 -18.80 17.58 8.71
C ALA A 2 -18.71 17.41 7.18
N ASN A 3 -19.37 18.28 6.41
CA ASN A 3 -19.25 18.30 4.96
C ASN A 3 -17.83 18.72 4.59
N LEU A 4 -17.01 17.77 4.14
CA LEU A 4 -15.66 18.03 3.64
C LEU A 4 -15.72 18.99 2.45
N THR A 5 -14.79 19.95 2.41
CA THR A 5 -14.65 20.85 1.26
C THR A 5 -14.18 20.09 0.02
N MET A 6 -14.38 20.66 -1.16
CA MET A 6 -13.96 20.02 -2.42
C MET A 6 -12.45 19.75 -2.46
N GLN A 7 -11.65 20.61 -1.84
CA GLN A 7 -10.21 20.45 -1.75
C GLN A 7 -9.81 19.32 -0.78
N GLN A 8 -10.50 19.20 0.35
CA GLN A 8 -10.33 18.07 1.27
C GLN A 8 -10.72 16.74 0.62
N LYS A 9 -11.80 16.71 -0.17
CA LYS A 9 -12.20 15.54 -0.96
C LYS A 9 -11.15 15.17 -2.01
N LYS A 10 -10.58 16.15 -2.70
CA LYS A 10 -9.50 15.93 -3.67
C LYS A 10 -8.24 15.34 -3.02
N GLU A 11 -7.84 15.88 -1.87
CA GLU A 11 -6.65 15.40 -1.18
C GLU A 11 -6.87 14.00 -0.57
N TRP A 12 -8.07 13.74 -0.05
CA TRP A 12 -8.45 12.40 0.39
C TRP A 12 -8.46 11.40 -0.76
N ALA A 13 -9.06 11.75 -1.91
CA ALA A 13 -9.04 10.92 -3.12
C ALA A 13 -7.61 10.61 -3.60
N LYS A 14 -6.73 11.61 -3.56
CA LYS A 14 -5.32 11.45 -3.91
C LYS A 14 -4.64 10.45 -2.99
N GLN A 15 -4.88 10.50 -1.68
CA GLN A 15 -4.34 9.52 -0.73
C GLN A 15 -4.87 8.12 -1.01
N LEU A 16 -6.19 7.96 -1.21
CA LEU A 16 -6.82 6.68 -1.53
C LEU A 16 -6.20 6.03 -2.78
N ILE A 17 -5.84 6.82 -3.78
CA ILE A 17 -5.32 6.32 -5.06
C ILE A 17 -3.80 6.05 -5.00
N LEU A 18 -3.04 6.93 -4.35
CA LEU A 18 -1.57 6.85 -4.32
C LEU A 18 -1.04 5.93 -3.23
N ARG A 19 -1.76 5.78 -2.11
CA ARG A 19 -1.35 4.96 -0.97
C ARG A 19 -2.16 3.68 -0.86
N ASP A 20 -3.47 3.81 -0.95
CA ASP A 20 -4.38 2.67 -0.75
C ASP A 20 -4.70 1.93 -2.07
N ASN A 21 -4.08 2.37 -3.17
CA ASN A 21 -4.19 1.78 -4.51
C ASN A 21 -5.60 1.67 -5.11
N LEU A 22 -6.59 2.39 -4.59
CA LEU A 22 -7.94 2.41 -5.14
C LEU A 22 -7.93 2.87 -6.61
N THR A 23 -8.87 2.33 -7.38
CA THR A 23 -9.19 2.87 -8.69
C THR A 23 -9.83 4.25 -8.55
N GLN A 24 -9.74 5.05 -9.62
CA GLN A 24 -10.46 6.32 -9.71
C GLN A 24 -11.97 6.14 -9.44
N LYS A 25 -12.55 5.01 -9.84
CA LYS A 25 -13.98 4.74 -9.62
C LYS A 25 -14.30 4.57 -8.13
N GLU A 26 -13.60 3.70 -7.42
CA GLU A 26 -13.87 3.49 -5.99
C GLU A 26 -13.52 4.73 -5.16
N ALA A 27 -12.42 5.42 -5.50
CA ALA A 27 -12.06 6.66 -4.84
C ALA A 27 -13.15 7.72 -5.01
N ALA A 28 -13.77 7.81 -6.20
CA ALA A 28 -14.88 8.72 -6.47
C ALA A 28 -16.12 8.39 -5.62
N GLU A 29 -16.47 7.11 -5.51
CA GLU A 29 -17.57 6.63 -4.67
C GLU A 29 -17.30 6.93 -3.18
N LYS A 30 -16.07 6.69 -2.71
CA LYS A 30 -15.65 6.86 -1.31
C LYS A 30 -15.62 8.33 -0.86
N VAL A 31 -15.13 9.24 -1.71
CA VAL A 31 -15.14 10.70 -1.42
C VAL A 31 -16.42 11.41 -1.87
N GLN A 32 -17.38 10.65 -2.42
CA GLN A 32 -18.67 11.13 -2.91
C GLN A 32 -18.53 12.27 -3.93
N VAL A 33 -17.85 11.99 -5.05
CA VAL A 33 -17.75 12.86 -6.23
C VAL A 33 -18.06 12.07 -7.50
N SER A 34 -18.42 12.76 -8.59
CA SER A 34 -18.64 12.08 -9.86
C SER A 34 -17.34 11.53 -10.44
N ALA A 35 -17.45 10.44 -11.22
CA ALA A 35 -16.31 9.86 -11.94
C ALA A 35 -15.62 10.87 -12.87
N VAL A 36 -16.38 11.82 -13.45
CA VAL A 36 -15.84 12.89 -14.30
C VAL A 36 -14.91 13.81 -13.51
N THR A 37 -15.33 14.23 -12.32
CA THR A 37 -14.52 15.07 -11.43
C THR A 37 -13.25 14.35 -10.99
N MET A 38 -13.35 13.05 -10.67
CA MET A 38 -12.19 12.25 -10.29
C MET A 38 -11.20 12.07 -11.45
N ASN A 39 -11.68 11.72 -12.64
CA ASN A 39 -10.84 11.57 -13.82
C ASN A 39 -10.09 12.87 -14.13
N LYS A 40 -10.74 14.02 -13.95
CA LYS A 40 -10.11 15.33 -14.11
C LYS A 40 -9.00 15.54 -13.07
N TRP A 41 -9.26 15.30 -11.79
CA TRP A 41 -8.23 15.44 -10.75
C TRP A 41 -7.03 14.52 -10.97
N TYR A 42 -7.31 13.29 -11.37
CA TYR A 42 -6.31 12.28 -11.63
C TYR A 42 -5.38 12.68 -12.80
N LYS A 43 -5.95 13.18 -13.89
CA LYS A 43 -5.18 13.71 -15.04
C LYS A 43 -4.43 14.98 -14.69
N ASP A 44 -5.14 16.01 -14.21
CA ASP A 44 -4.56 17.35 -13.93
C ASP A 44 -3.45 17.29 -12.87
N GLY A 45 -3.53 16.33 -11.94
CA GLY A 45 -2.54 16.14 -10.90
C GLY A 45 -1.40 15.18 -11.25
N GLU A 46 -1.39 14.58 -12.45
CA GLU A 46 -0.44 13.55 -12.87
C GLU A 46 -0.33 12.36 -11.88
N TRP A 47 -1.46 11.92 -11.31
CA TRP A 47 -1.44 10.94 -10.23
C TRP A 47 -0.91 9.57 -10.65
N GLU A 48 -1.05 9.17 -11.92
CA GLU A 48 -0.42 7.96 -12.46
C GLU A 48 1.11 8.01 -12.34
N LYS A 49 1.72 9.13 -12.75
CA LYS A 49 3.17 9.32 -12.70
C LYS A 49 3.70 9.39 -11.27
N LEU A 50 2.94 10.06 -10.39
CA LEU A 50 3.24 10.07 -8.95
C LEU A 50 3.17 8.67 -8.34
N LYS A 51 2.18 7.87 -8.74
CA LYS A 51 2.03 6.49 -8.27
C LYS A 51 3.21 5.61 -8.71
N GLN A 52 3.59 5.71 -9.99
CA GLN A 52 4.72 4.97 -10.55
C GLN A 52 6.05 5.34 -9.87
N SER A 53 6.31 6.63 -9.61
CA SER A 53 7.52 7.05 -8.91
C SER A 53 7.53 6.62 -7.44
N MET A 54 6.37 6.59 -6.79
CA MET A 54 6.22 6.10 -5.41
C MET A 54 6.46 4.60 -5.29
N LEU A 55 6.01 3.79 -6.24
CA LEU A 55 6.32 2.36 -6.30
C LEU A 55 7.83 2.17 -6.32
N ILE A 56 8.51 2.73 -7.33
CA ILE A 56 9.99 2.67 -7.46
C ILE A 56 10.69 3.11 -6.17
N THR A 57 10.15 4.14 -5.50
CA THR A 57 10.69 4.63 -4.22
C THR A 57 10.49 3.63 -3.08
N ARG A 58 9.36 2.94 -3.02
CA ARG A 58 9.07 1.90 -2.02
C ARG A 58 10.02 0.71 -2.17
N GLU A 59 10.19 0.17 -3.37
CA GLU A 59 11.12 -0.94 -3.59
C GLU A 59 12.57 -0.54 -3.27
N ALA A 60 12.96 0.70 -3.63
CA ALA A 60 14.26 1.25 -3.26
C ALA A 60 14.42 1.42 -1.74
N GLN A 61 13.36 1.80 -1.02
CA GLN A 61 13.37 1.89 0.44
C GLN A 61 13.47 0.51 1.10
N LEU A 62 12.72 -0.48 0.61
CA LEU A 62 12.83 -1.87 1.06
C LEU A 62 14.26 -2.39 0.91
N SER A 63 14.84 -2.24 -0.28
CA SER A 63 16.22 -2.65 -0.55
C SER A 63 17.22 -1.99 0.41
N ARG A 64 17.07 -0.68 0.68
CA ARG A 64 17.92 0.05 1.63
C ARG A 64 17.80 -0.48 3.05
N LEU A 65 16.59 -0.78 3.51
CA LEU A 65 16.37 -1.31 4.86
C LEU A 65 16.95 -2.71 5.02
N TYR A 66 16.83 -3.58 4.01
CA TYR A 66 17.49 -4.88 4.01
C TYR A 66 19.01 -4.75 4.08
N MET A 67 19.61 -3.87 3.26
CA MET A 67 21.05 -3.63 3.31
C MET A 67 21.52 -3.13 4.68
N GLN A 68 20.79 -2.19 5.30
CA GLN A 68 21.13 -1.68 6.63
C GLN A 68 21.01 -2.76 7.71
N LEU A 69 19.98 -3.60 7.64
CA LEU A 69 19.78 -4.70 8.58
C LEU A 69 20.88 -5.76 8.43
N ASP A 70 21.24 -6.11 7.20
CA ASP A 70 22.31 -7.07 6.91
C ASP A 70 23.68 -6.56 7.39
N GLU A 71 24.02 -5.31 7.06
CA GLU A 71 25.26 -4.68 7.51
C GLU A 71 25.35 -4.63 9.05
N LEU A 72 24.24 -4.30 9.73
CA LEU A 72 24.19 -4.29 11.18
C LEU A 72 24.42 -5.69 11.77
N ASN A 73 23.79 -6.71 11.21
CA ASN A 73 23.99 -8.09 11.65
C ASN A 73 25.42 -8.56 11.37
N ALA A 74 25.98 -8.23 10.21
CA ALA A 74 27.37 -8.54 9.87
C ALA A 74 28.35 -7.90 10.86
N ALA A 75 28.14 -6.62 11.21
CA ALA A 75 28.95 -5.92 12.21
C ALA A 75 28.87 -6.54 13.63
N ILE A 76 27.74 -7.14 14.00
CA ILE A 76 27.62 -7.90 15.25
C ILE A 76 28.43 -9.20 15.16
N MET A 77 28.43 -9.87 14.01
CA MET A 77 29.11 -11.15 13.80
C MET A 77 30.62 -11.06 13.68
N THR A 78 31.17 -9.89 13.35
CA THR A 78 32.63 -9.65 13.32
C THR A 78 33.25 -9.50 14.72
N ARG A 79 32.42 -9.44 15.77
CA ARG A 79 32.88 -9.36 17.17
C ARG A 79 33.64 -10.63 17.62
N PRO A 80 34.46 -10.50 18.69
CA PRO A 80 35.10 -11.65 19.32
C PRO A 80 34.11 -12.74 19.69
N GLU A 81 34.60 -13.98 19.75
CA GLU A 81 33.80 -15.10 20.24
C GLU A 81 33.32 -14.82 21.66
N GLY A 82 32.04 -15.12 21.92
CA GLY A 82 31.39 -14.77 23.18
C GLY A 82 30.77 -13.38 23.22
N GLU A 83 30.96 -12.52 22.21
CA GLU A 83 30.39 -11.16 22.14
C GLU A 83 29.52 -10.93 20.88
N ARG A 84 29.27 -11.98 20.09
CA ARG A 84 28.49 -11.93 18.84
C ARG A 84 26.98 -11.88 19.07
N PHE A 85 26.54 -10.92 19.88
CA PHE A 85 25.14 -10.64 20.13
C PHE A 85 24.89 -9.14 20.10
N ALA A 86 23.66 -8.77 19.77
CA ALA A 86 23.23 -7.39 19.69
C ALA A 86 23.21 -6.74 21.08
N ASN A 87 23.70 -5.50 21.20
CA ASN A 87 23.46 -4.69 22.39
C ASN A 87 22.05 -4.06 22.37
N SER A 88 21.63 -3.43 23.47
CA SER A 88 20.28 -2.87 23.58
C SER A 88 19.91 -1.86 22.48
N LYS A 89 20.87 -1.07 21.98
CA LYS A 89 20.61 -0.11 20.88
C LYS A 89 20.45 -0.83 19.55
N GLU A 90 21.21 -1.89 19.33
CA GLU A 90 21.16 -2.69 18.11
C GLU A 90 19.89 -3.53 18.05
N ILE A 91 19.45 -4.08 19.18
CA ILE A 91 18.16 -4.76 19.30
C ILE A 91 17.02 -3.81 18.90
N ASP A 92 17.02 -2.58 19.42
CA ASP A 92 16.02 -1.56 19.06
C ASP A 92 16.09 -1.18 17.58
N ALA A 93 17.28 -1.02 17.02
CA ALA A 93 17.47 -0.75 15.58
C ALA A 93 16.96 -1.90 14.70
N ILE A 94 17.33 -3.15 15.03
CA ILE A 94 16.87 -4.37 14.33
C ILE A 94 15.34 -4.45 14.37
N ALA A 95 14.73 -4.22 15.54
CA ALA A 95 13.29 -4.25 15.69
C ALA A 95 12.60 -3.19 14.81
N LYS A 96 13.15 -1.98 14.75
CA LYS A 96 12.63 -0.88 13.91
C LYS A 96 12.77 -1.18 12.42
N TYR A 97 13.92 -1.69 11.99
CA TYR A 97 14.13 -2.07 10.58
C TYR A 97 13.19 -3.20 10.17
N THR A 98 13.10 -4.24 10.98
CA THR A 98 12.22 -5.39 10.73
C THR A 98 10.75 -4.96 10.67
N SER A 99 10.32 -4.08 11.58
CA SER A 99 8.96 -3.52 11.56
C SER A 99 8.70 -2.69 10.30
N SER A 100 9.64 -1.82 9.92
CA SER A 100 9.52 -1.00 8.71
C SER A 100 9.48 -1.84 7.44
N ILE A 101 10.31 -2.90 7.36
CA ILE A 101 10.31 -3.86 6.25
C ILE A 101 8.94 -4.52 6.14
N ARG A 102 8.43 -5.11 7.23
CA ARG A 102 7.11 -5.75 7.25
C ARG A 102 5.99 -4.82 6.80
N SER A 103 6.01 -3.56 7.24
CA SER A 103 5.00 -2.57 6.83
C SER A 103 5.05 -2.33 5.32
N LEU A 104 6.24 -2.14 4.75
CA LEU A 104 6.40 -1.87 3.32
C LEU A 104 6.08 -3.09 2.46
N GLU A 105 6.41 -4.30 2.93
CA GLU A 105 6.03 -5.56 2.27
C GLU A 105 4.52 -5.82 2.33
N SER A 106 3.88 -5.59 3.48
CA SER A 106 2.43 -5.73 3.62
C SER A 106 1.68 -4.78 2.71
N GLU A 107 2.11 -3.52 2.60
CA GLU A 107 1.54 -2.56 1.64
C GLU A 107 1.66 -3.05 0.19
N ALA A 108 2.81 -3.62 -0.19
CA ALA A 108 3.04 -4.18 -1.51
C ALA A 108 2.14 -5.40 -1.77
N ASN A 109 2.01 -6.30 -0.80
CA ASN A 109 1.16 -7.47 -0.92
C ASN A 109 -0.32 -7.12 -1.03
N ILE A 110 -0.80 -6.11 -0.28
CA ILE A 110 -2.18 -5.62 -0.38
C ILE A 110 -2.46 -5.03 -1.77
N ALA A 111 -1.50 -4.30 -2.34
CA ALA A 111 -1.59 -3.80 -3.70
C ALA A 111 -1.79 -4.92 -4.72
N ASP A 112 -1.00 -5.99 -4.60
CA ASP A 112 -1.07 -7.15 -5.49
C ASP A 112 -2.38 -7.92 -5.32
N VAL A 113 -2.81 -8.16 -4.09
CA VAL A 113 -4.11 -8.77 -3.76
C VAL A 113 -5.26 -7.98 -4.38
N TYR A 114 -5.21 -6.65 -4.29
CA TYR A 114 -6.22 -5.77 -4.88
C TYR A 114 -6.24 -5.87 -6.42
N GLU A 115 -5.08 -5.83 -7.06
CA GLU A 115 -4.98 -5.92 -8.53
C GLU A 115 -5.46 -7.29 -9.05
N VAL A 116 -5.13 -8.39 -8.37
CA VAL A 116 -5.64 -9.73 -8.70
C VAL A 116 -7.16 -9.78 -8.51
N SER A 117 -7.66 -9.28 -7.38
CA SER A 117 -9.10 -9.23 -7.08
C SER A 117 -9.87 -8.50 -8.18
N LYS A 118 -9.36 -7.35 -8.63
CA LYS A 118 -9.93 -6.59 -9.75
C LYS A 118 -9.94 -7.36 -11.07
N ARG A 119 -8.86 -8.07 -11.41
CA ARG A 119 -8.79 -8.91 -12.62
C ARG A 119 -9.82 -10.02 -12.58
N VAL A 120 -9.97 -10.67 -11.43
CA VAL A 120 -10.99 -11.70 -11.20
C VAL A 120 -12.39 -11.11 -11.35
N LEU A 121 -12.68 -9.97 -10.71
CA LEU A 121 -14.00 -9.30 -10.82
C LEU A 121 -14.35 -8.94 -12.26
N ASN A 122 -13.39 -8.41 -13.02
CA ASN A 122 -13.60 -8.06 -14.42
C ASN A 122 -13.86 -9.30 -15.29
N TYR A 123 -13.12 -10.39 -15.06
CA TYR A 123 -13.35 -11.65 -15.75
C TYR A 123 -14.75 -12.21 -15.44
N VAL A 124 -15.14 -12.27 -14.17
CA VAL A 124 -16.43 -12.81 -13.74
C VAL A 124 -17.58 -11.95 -14.26
N ARG A 125 -17.44 -10.62 -14.26
CA ARG A 125 -18.48 -9.68 -14.73
C ARG A 125 -18.88 -9.90 -16.20
N ILE A 126 -17.99 -10.42 -17.04
CA ILE A 126 -18.27 -10.71 -18.46
C ILE A 126 -19.33 -11.81 -18.60
N TYR A 127 -19.31 -12.81 -17.71
CA TYR A 127 -20.16 -13.99 -17.81
C TYR A 127 -21.30 -14.00 -16.77
N HIS A 128 -21.05 -13.44 -15.58
CA HIS A 128 -21.95 -13.44 -14.42
C HIS A 128 -21.83 -12.14 -13.63
N ALA A 129 -22.59 -11.13 -14.04
CA ALA A 129 -22.53 -9.80 -13.43
C ALA A 129 -23.01 -9.78 -11.97
N ASP A 130 -24.02 -10.60 -11.64
CA ASP A 130 -24.56 -10.82 -10.30
C ASP A 130 -23.49 -11.38 -9.35
N LYS A 131 -22.79 -12.46 -9.75
CA LYS A 131 -21.73 -13.07 -8.95
C LYS A 131 -20.53 -12.14 -8.74
N ALA A 132 -20.25 -11.28 -9.71
CA ALA A 132 -19.19 -10.28 -9.57
C ALA A 132 -19.50 -9.27 -8.45
N ILE A 133 -20.78 -8.97 -8.17
CA ILE A 133 -21.17 -8.07 -7.08
C ILE A 133 -20.93 -8.73 -5.72
N GLU A 134 -21.32 -10.00 -5.57
CA GLU A 134 -21.08 -10.76 -4.34
C GLU A 134 -19.58 -10.95 -4.05
N LEU A 135 -18.80 -11.31 -5.07
CA LEU A 135 -17.34 -11.43 -4.97
C LEU A 135 -16.67 -10.11 -4.59
N ALA A 136 -17.18 -8.97 -5.08
CA ALA A 136 -16.60 -7.67 -4.74
C ALA A 136 -16.74 -7.39 -3.24
N ALA A 137 -17.88 -7.71 -2.63
CA ALA A 137 -18.07 -7.56 -1.19
C ALA A 137 -17.11 -8.45 -0.39
N ILE A 138 -16.89 -9.70 -0.82
CA ILE A 138 -15.97 -10.63 -0.18
C ILE A 138 -14.52 -10.13 -0.27
N PHE A 139 -14.10 -9.68 -1.46
CA PHE A 139 -12.74 -9.13 -1.63
C PHE A 139 -12.53 -7.87 -0.80
N ASP A 140 -13.52 -6.98 -0.73
CA ASP A 140 -13.46 -5.81 0.12
C ASP A 140 -13.28 -6.16 1.60
N ASP A 141 -14.02 -7.16 2.10
CA ASP A 141 -13.91 -7.58 3.49
C ASP A 141 -12.57 -8.29 3.78
N PHE A 142 -12.07 -9.08 2.83
CA PHE A 142 -10.75 -9.70 2.93
C PHE A 142 -9.62 -8.65 2.96
N ILE A 143 -9.67 -7.65 2.07
CA ILE A 143 -8.69 -6.57 2.03
C ILE A 143 -8.74 -5.72 3.32
N LYS A 144 -9.93 -5.46 3.86
CA LYS A 144 -10.08 -4.80 5.17
C LYS A 144 -9.48 -5.62 6.32
N ASP A 145 -9.55 -6.94 6.27
CA ASP A 145 -8.90 -7.79 7.28
C ASP A 145 -7.37 -7.70 7.18
N LEU A 146 -6.84 -7.73 5.96
CA LEU A 146 -5.40 -7.57 5.72
C LEU A 146 -4.87 -6.21 6.20
N LEU A 147 -5.65 -5.12 6.06
CA LEU A 147 -5.28 -3.79 6.53
C LEU A 147 -5.23 -3.64 8.06
N LYS A 148 -5.82 -4.57 8.81
CA LYS A 148 -5.81 -4.56 10.29
C LYS A 148 -4.64 -5.35 10.89
N ARG A 149 -3.90 -6.10 10.07
CA ARG A 149 -2.77 -6.94 10.48
C ARG A 149 -1.45 -6.20 10.29
#